data_AF-A0A3N0C6E9-F1
#
_entry.id   AF-A0A3N0C6E9-F1
#
_cell.length_a   1.000
_cell.length_b   1.000
_cell.length_c   1.000
_cell.angle_alpha   90.00
_cell.angle_beta   90.00
_cell.angle_gamma   90.00
#
_symmetry.space_group_name_H-M   'P 1'
#
loop_
_entity.id
_entity.type
_entity.pdbx_description
1 polymer ?
#
loop_
_entity_poly.entity_id
_entity_poly.type
_entity_poly.pdbx_seq_one_letter_code
_entity_poly.pdbx_strand_id
1 'polypeptide(L)'
;DEPDDSPYAHPIENFIVIYDLSAGKVVQVQDDQVIPVPRASGNYLPKYVGPSRTDLKPISITQPEGASFQVTGNHVQWADWTFRVGFTPREGLVLHQLKFRDKGVERPVINRASLSEMVVPYGDTAPVQAKKNAFDSGEYNIGNMANSLTLGCDCLGEIQYFDGITADSLGNPLTIENAICMHEEDDSILWKHFDFREGTAETRRSRKLVISFIATVANYEYAFYWH
;
A
#
# COMPACT_ATOMS: atom_id res chain seq x y z
N ASP A 1 -11.42 -30.79 1.84
CA ASP A 1 -11.04 -29.59 1.08
C ASP A 1 -12.25 -28.68 1.03
N GLU A 2 -12.18 -27.59 1.78
CA GLU A 2 -13.21 -26.54 1.74
C GLU A 2 -12.92 -25.61 0.54
N PRO A 3 -13.94 -25.04 -0.13
CA PRO A 3 -13.71 -24.15 -1.27
C PRO A 3 -12.86 -22.91 -0.99
N ASP A 4 -12.72 -22.50 0.27
CA ASP A 4 -11.98 -21.32 0.70
C ASP A 4 -10.72 -21.65 1.53
N ASP A 5 -10.17 -22.85 1.35
CA ASP A 5 -8.89 -23.23 1.92
C ASP A 5 -7.73 -22.44 1.28
N SER A 6 -6.70 -22.13 2.06
CA SER A 6 -5.55 -21.35 1.61
C SER A 6 -4.54 -22.24 0.85
N PRO A 7 -4.39 -22.10 -0.47
CA PRO A 7 -3.49 -22.95 -1.25
C PRO A 7 -2.02 -22.75 -0.88
N TYR A 8 -1.67 -21.59 -0.32
CA TYR A 8 -0.31 -21.28 0.13
C TYR A 8 0.16 -22.19 1.29
N ALA A 9 -0.76 -22.83 2.02
CA ALA A 9 -0.44 -23.79 3.07
C ALA A 9 -0.03 -25.18 2.55
N HIS A 10 -0.27 -25.45 1.26
CA HIS A 10 -0.16 -26.77 0.65
C HIS A 10 0.75 -26.76 -0.60
N PRO A 11 2.02 -26.30 -0.49
CA PRO A 11 2.91 -26.25 -1.64
C PRO A 11 3.22 -27.65 -2.17
N ILE A 12 3.17 -27.81 -3.49
CA ILE A 12 3.72 -28.97 -4.19
C ILE A 12 5.16 -28.62 -4.56
N GLU A 13 6.09 -29.03 -3.72
CA GLU A 13 7.51 -28.77 -3.93
C GLU A 13 8.11 -29.68 -5.03
N ASN A 14 9.23 -29.24 -5.60
CA ASN A 14 9.97 -29.92 -6.66
C ASN A 14 9.19 -30.23 -7.94
N PHE A 15 8.03 -29.58 -8.14
CA PHE A 15 7.22 -29.72 -9.33
C PHE A 15 7.10 -28.37 -10.05
N ILE A 16 7.57 -28.32 -11.29
CA ILE A 16 7.59 -27.10 -12.12
C ILE A 16 6.99 -27.42 -13.49
N VAL A 17 6.09 -26.55 -13.94
CA VAL A 17 5.60 -26.52 -15.31
C VAL A 17 6.06 -25.24 -15.97
N ILE A 18 6.64 -25.35 -17.17
CA ILE A 18 6.93 -24.21 -18.03
C ILE A 18 5.91 -24.23 -19.16
N TYR A 19 5.18 -23.12 -19.30
CA TYR A 19 4.09 -22.96 -20.25
C TYR A 19 4.35 -21.80 -21.19
N ASP A 20 4.15 -22.02 -22.49
CA ASP A 20 4.22 -20.99 -23.50
C ASP A 20 2.81 -20.40 -23.70
N LEU A 21 2.62 -19.16 -23.22
CA LEU A 21 1.36 -18.44 -23.32
C LEU A 21 0.96 -18.07 -24.75
N SER A 22 1.94 -17.95 -25.68
CA SER A 22 1.67 -17.62 -27.08
C SER A 22 1.26 -18.87 -27.87
N ALA A 23 1.94 -19.98 -27.65
CA ALA A 23 1.63 -21.25 -28.29
C ALA A 23 0.50 -22.03 -27.60
N GLY A 24 0.13 -21.64 -26.37
CA GLY A 24 -0.92 -22.29 -25.59
C GLY A 24 -0.58 -23.72 -25.16
N LYS A 25 0.70 -24.02 -24.86
CA LYS A 25 1.14 -25.39 -24.54
C LYS A 25 2.19 -25.47 -23.44
N VAL A 26 2.21 -26.60 -22.74
CA VAL A 26 3.31 -26.97 -21.85
C VAL A 26 4.54 -27.28 -22.70
N VAL A 27 5.65 -26.62 -22.40
CA VAL A 27 6.94 -26.82 -23.10
C VAL A 27 7.89 -27.69 -22.29
N GLN A 28 7.77 -27.70 -20.97
CA GLN A 28 8.58 -28.51 -20.08
C GLN A 28 7.85 -28.82 -18.78
N VAL A 29 8.05 -30.02 -18.27
CA VAL A 29 7.71 -30.41 -16.89
C VAL A 29 9.01 -30.84 -16.22
N GLN A 30 9.26 -30.33 -15.02
CA GLN A 30 10.35 -30.78 -14.14
C GLN A 30 9.68 -31.32 -12.88
N ASP A 31 9.95 -32.59 -12.59
CA ASP A 31 9.35 -33.33 -11.48
C ASP A 31 10.49 -34.13 -10.83
N ASP A 32 11.04 -33.56 -9.76
CA ASP A 32 12.17 -34.14 -9.04
C ASP A 32 11.68 -35.00 -7.85
N GLN A 33 12.39 -34.98 -6.72
CA GLN A 33 12.00 -35.76 -5.56
C GLN A 33 10.66 -35.28 -4.99
N VAL A 34 9.71 -36.22 -4.88
CA VAL A 34 8.43 -35.98 -4.20
C VAL A 34 8.67 -35.61 -2.74
N ILE A 35 8.21 -34.41 -2.36
CA ILE A 35 8.15 -33.95 -0.98
C ILE A 35 6.69 -34.06 -0.52
N PRO A 36 6.42 -34.67 0.66
CA PRO A 36 5.06 -34.73 1.18
C PRO A 36 4.46 -33.34 1.34
N VAL A 37 3.29 -33.13 0.73
CA VAL A 37 2.54 -31.87 0.85
C VAL A 37 2.16 -31.66 2.32
N PRO A 38 2.48 -30.50 2.92
CA PRO A 38 2.05 -30.17 4.27
C PRO A 38 0.54 -30.27 4.42
N ARG A 39 0.06 -30.89 5.51
CA ARG A 39 -1.38 -31.13 5.77
C ARG A 39 -2.01 -30.16 6.77
N ALA A 40 -1.21 -29.31 7.40
CA ALA A 40 -1.73 -28.32 8.34
C ALA A 40 -2.50 -27.25 7.58
N SER A 41 -3.65 -26.82 8.12
CA SER A 41 -4.39 -25.69 7.55
C SER A 41 -3.64 -24.38 7.80
N GLY A 42 -3.66 -23.49 6.81
CA GLY A 42 -3.18 -22.11 6.93
C GLY A 42 -4.29 -21.07 6.81
N ASN A 43 -5.52 -21.42 7.18
CA ASN A 43 -6.68 -20.53 7.00
C ASN A 43 -6.75 -19.44 8.06
N TYR A 44 -6.86 -18.19 7.59
CA TYR A 44 -6.84 -16.99 8.42
C TYR A 44 -8.20 -16.28 8.52
N LEU A 45 -9.23 -16.76 7.81
CA LEU A 45 -10.57 -16.16 7.91
C LEU A 45 -11.17 -16.35 9.31
N PRO A 46 -12.02 -15.43 9.80
CA PRO A 46 -12.58 -15.46 11.15
C PRO A 46 -13.20 -16.80 11.58
N LYS A 47 -13.80 -17.55 10.65
CA LYS A 47 -14.41 -18.86 10.94
C LYS A 47 -13.39 -19.96 11.28
N TYR A 48 -12.10 -19.79 10.99
CA TYR A 48 -11.05 -20.78 11.20
C TYR A 48 -10.14 -20.49 12.40
N VAL A 49 -10.05 -19.23 12.82
CA VAL A 49 -9.05 -18.77 13.81
C VAL A 49 -9.58 -18.68 15.25
N GLY A 50 -10.82 -19.13 15.48
CA GLY A 50 -11.46 -19.11 16.80
C GLY A 50 -12.06 -17.74 17.17
N PRO A 51 -12.47 -17.55 18.44
CA PRO A 51 -13.14 -16.33 18.86
C PRO A 51 -12.21 -15.12 18.82
N SER A 52 -12.69 -14.03 18.25
CA SER A 52 -12.01 -12.73 18.29
C SER A 52 -11.90 -12.20 19.73
N ARG A 53 -10.88 -11.36 19.97
CA ARG A 53 -10.77 -10.58 21.21
C ARG A 53 -11.98 -9.67 21.42
N THR A 54 -12.41 -9.52 22.67
CA THR A 54 -13.56 -8.69 23.07
C THR A 54 -13.22 -7.59 24.08
N ASP A 55 -11.92 -7.39 24.36
CA ASP A 55 -11.41 -6.47 25.39
C ASP A 55 -11.02 -5.09 24.85
N LEU A 56 -10.96 -4.93 23.53
CA LEU A 56 -10.63 -3.65 22.90
C LEU A 56 -11.83 -2.69 22.91
N LYS A 57 -11.58 -1.45 23.35
CA LYS A 57 -12.56 -0.35 23.31
C LYS A 57 -12.45 0.42 21.99
N PRO A 58 -13.54 0.99 21.47
CA PRO A 58 -13.50 1.78 20.25
C PRO A 58 -12.58 3.00 20.36
N ILE A 59 -11.88 3.31 19.27
CA ILE A 59 -11.17 4.57 19.06
C ILE A 59 -11.90 5.33 17.96
N SER A 60 -12.17 6.61 18.19
CA SER A 60 -12.83 7.49 17.23
C SER A 60 -11.94 8.70 16.96
N ILE A 61 -11.63 8.92 15.69
CA ILE A 61 -10.86 10.06 15.21
C ILE A 61 -11.77 10.87 14.30
N THR A 62 -12.03 12.12 14.65
CA THR A 62 -12.93 13.00 13.88
C THR A 62 -12.33 14.40 13.75
N GLN A 63 -12.67 15.07 12.65
CA GLN A 63 -12.36 16.48 12.43
C GLN A 63 -13.68 17.25 12.31
N PRO A 64 -14.22 17.81 13.40
CA PRO A 64 -15.58 18.38 13.42
C PRO A 64 -15.77 19.59 12.49
N GLU A 65 -14.67 20.23 12.08
CA GLU A 65 -14.65 21.36 11.14
C GLU A 65 -14.12 20.96 9.75
N GLY A 66 -13.95 19.65 9.50
CA GLY A 66 -13.30 19.11 8.31
C GLY A 66 -11.78 19.11 8.36
N ALA A 67 -11.16 18.62 7.28
CA ALA A 67 -9.72 18.56 7.15
C ALA A 67 -9.07 19.93 6.91
N SER A 68 -7.82 20.09 7.35
CA SER A 68 -7.03 21.33 7.15
C SER A 68 -6.41 21.42 5.75
N PHE A 69 -6.49 20.34 4.95
CA PHE A 69 -6.07 20.36 3.55
C PHE A 69 -7.21 20.77 2.63
N GLN A 70 -6.85 21.30 1.47
CA GLN A 70 -7.78 21.58 0.37
C GLN A 70 -7.36 20.79 -0.86
N VAL A 71 -8.34 20.25 -1.57
CA VAL A 71 -8.14 19.50 -2.81
C VAL A 71 -8.95 20.12 -3.93
N THR A 72 -8.27 20.47 -5.02
CA THR A 72 -8.92 20.90 -6.28
C THR A 72 -8.47 19.98 -7.40
N GLY A 73 -9.34 19.07 -7.83
CA GLY A 73 -8.97 17.97 -8.71
C GLY A 73 -7.94 17.07 -8.03
N ASN A 74 -6.70 17.07 -8.51
CA ASN A 74 -5.59 16.32 -7.89
C ASN A 74 -4.54 17.22 -7.22
N HIS A 75 -4.79 18.53 -7.16
CA HIS A 75 -3.90 19.50 -6.51
C HIS A 75 -4.24 19.60 -5.03
N VAL A 76 -3.23 19.45 -4.19
CA VAL A 76 -3.34 19.46 -2.73
C VAL A 76 -2.62 20.67 -2.17
N GLN A 77 -3.25 21.31 -1.19
CA GLN A 77 -2.66 22.31 -0.33
C GLN A 77 -2.89 21.91 1.13
N TRP A 78 -1.82 21.82 1.92
CA TRP A 78 -1.90 21.49 3.35
C TRP A 78 -0.80 22.22 4.11
N ALA A 79 -1.18 22.98 5.14
CA ALA A 79 -0.27 23.89 5.84
C ALA A 79 0.50 24.79 4.84
N ASP A 80 1.83 24.63 4.78
CA ASP A 80 2.71 25.34 3.84
C ASP A 80 3.12 24.48 2.63
N TRP A 81 2.61 23.26 2.50
CA TRP A 81 2.89 22.38 1.37
C TRP A 81 1.88 22.57 0.23
N THR A 82 2.38 22.44 -1.00
CA THR A 82 1.55 22.26 -2.19
C THR A 82 2.17 21.26 -3.15
N PHE A 83 1.34 20.37 -3.71
CA PHE A 83 1.76 19.29 -4.60
C PHE A 83 0.57 18.70 -5.36
N ARG A 84 0.80 17.75 -6.25
CA ARG A 84 -0.25 16.99 -6.94
C ARG A 84 -0.13 15.51 -6.65
N VAL A 85 -1.27 14.87 -6.42
CA VAL A 85 -1.41 13.41 -6.34
C VAL A 85 -1.63 12.87 -7.75
N GLY A 86 -0.84 11.89 -8.15
CA GLY A 86 -0.93 11.18 -9.42
C GLY A 86 -1.03 9.68 -9.19
N PHE A 87 -1.43 8.98 -10.25
CA PHE A 87 -1.54 7.53 -10.25
C PHE A 87 -1.04 6.98 -11.58
N THR A 88 -0.31 5.87 -11.55
CA THR A 88 0.05 5.13 -12.76
C THR A 88 -0.17 3.63 -12.58
N PRO A 89 -0.49 2.89 -13.66
CA PRO A 89 -0.59 1.43 -13.61
C PRO A 89 0.65 0.74 -13.03
N ARG A 90 1.85 1.24 -13.38
CA ARG A 90 3.12 0.61 -12.99
C ARG A 90 3.56 0.95 -11.57
N GLU A 91 3.44 2.21 -11.15
CA GLU A 91 4.04 2.72 -9.91
C GLU A 91 3.00 2.92 -8.79
N GLY A 92 1.69 2.89 -9.12
CA GLY A 92 0.64 3.27 -8.19
C GLY A 92 0.68 4.76 -7.89
N LEU A 93 0.72 5.13 -6.61
CA LEU A 93 0.78 6.51 -6.13
C LEU A 93 2.07 7.23 -6.56
N VAL A 94 1.90 8.41 -7.16
CA VAL A 94 2.99 9.31 -7.55
C VAL A 94 2.71 10.72 -7.03
N LEU A 95 3.71 11.38 -6.45
CA LEU A 95 3.60 12.79 -6.05
C LEU A 95 4.37 13.68 -7.02
N HIS A 96 3.77 14.80 -7.41
CA HIS A 96 4.34 15.73 -8.37
C HIS A 96 4.42 17.15 -7.81
N GLN A 97 5.47 17.87 -8.23
CA GLN A 97 5.64 19.31 -8.00
C GLN A 97 5.50 19.70 -6.53
N LEU A 98 6.13 18.95 -5.62
CA LEU A 98 6.14 19.26 -4.20
C LEU A 98 6.90 20.57 -3.96
N LYS A 99 6.21 21.54 -3.39
CA LYS A 99 6.77 22.83 -2.98
C LYS A 99 6.39 23.13 -1.55
N PHE A 100 7.26 23.89 -0.89
CA PHE A 100 7.03 24.43 0.44
C PHE A 100 6.96 25.96 0.38
N ARG A 101 5.98 26.55 1.05
CA ARG A 101 5.80 28.00 1.15
C ARG A 101 6.63 28.53 2.32
N ASP A 102 7.75 29.16 2.01
CA ASP A 102 8.63 29.80 2.98
C ASP A 102 8.49 31.32 2.85
N LYS A 103 7.99 31.98 3.89
CA LYS A 103 7.79 33.44 3.95
C LYS A 103 7.04 34.02 2.75
N GLY A 104 5.98 33.31 2.33
CA GLY A 104 5.12 33.71 1.20
C GLY A 104 5.66 33.36 -0.18
N VAL A 105 6.83 32.71 -0.29
CA VAL A 105 7.41 32.27 -1.56
C VAL A 105 7.32 30.75 -1.67
N GLU A 106 6.76 30.24 -2.77
CA GLU A 106 6.79 28.81 -3.06
C GLU A 106 8.18 28.37 -3.52
N ARG A 107 8.77 27.41 -2.81
CA ARG A 107 10.09 26.86 -3.09
C ARG A 107 9.95 25.39 -3.52
N PRO A 108 10.37 25.01 -4.74
CA PRO A 108 10.39 23.61 -5.16
C PRO A 108 11.26 22.75 -4.23
N VAL A 109 10.76 21.58 -3.86
CA VAL A 109 11.47 20.60 -3.03
C VAL A 109 11.73 19.33 -3.85
N ILE A 110 10.67 18.69 -4.37
CA ILE A 110 10.76 17.49 -5.20
C ILE A 110 9.84 17.65 -6.41
N ASN A 111 10.38 17.47 -7.63
CA ASN A 111 9.56 17.55 -8.83
C ASN A 111 8.67 16.31 -9.04
N ARG A 112 9.18 15.12 -8.68
CA ARG A 112 8.44 13.85 -8.77
C ARG A 112 8.97 12.84 -7.75
N ALA A 113 8.08 12.22 -7.00
CA ALA A 113 8.38 11.11 -6.08
C ALA A 113 7.46 9.93 -6.39
N SER A 114 8.03 8.73 -6.51
CA SER A 114 7.29 7.49 -6.78
C SER A 114 8.08 6.26 -6.33
N LEU A 115 7.38 5.13 -6.26
CA LEU A 115 8.00 3.81 -6.28
C LEU A 115 8.32 3.44 -7.73
N SER A 116 9.58 3.54 -8.13
CA SER A 116 9.99 3.23 -9.51
C SER A 116 10.15 1.73 -9.78
N GLU A 117 10.51 0.96 -8.75
CA GLU A 117 10.61 -0.50 -8.80
C GLU A 117 10.55 -1.11 -7.39
N MET A 118 10.14 -2.37 -7.30
CA MET A 118 10.24 -3.19 -6.09
C MET A 118 10.47 -4.65 -6.50
N VAL A 119 11.42 -5.33 -5.86
CA VAL A 119 11.78 -6.71 -6.18
C VAL A 119 11.80 -7.58 -4.93
N VAL A 120 11.28 -8.81 -5.07
CA VAL A 120 11.31 -9.86 -4.06
C VAL A 120 12.19 -11.02 -4.55
N PRO A 121 13.52 -10.96 -4.32
CA PRO A 121 14.42 -12.05 -4.68
C PRO A 121 14.38 -13.16 -3.63
N TYR A 122 14.19 -14.39 -4.07
CA TYR A 122 14.25 -15.56 -3.19
C TYR A 122 15.69 -16.09 -3.10
N GLY A 123 16.15 -16.37 -1.87
CA GLY A 123 17.52 -16.81 -1.59
C GLY A 123 17.71 -18.33 -1.49
N ASP A 124 16.65 -19.12 -1.72
CA ASP A 124 16.73 -20.58 -1.70
C ASP A 124 17.23 -21.10 -3.06
N THR A 125 18.27 -21.94 -3.00
CA THR A 125 18.91 -22.56 -4.16
C THR A 125 18.12 -23.72 -4.77
N ALA A 126 17.04 -24.18 -4.13
CA ALA A 126 16.18 -25.23 -4.68
C ALA A 126 15.61 -24.82 -6.05
N PRO A 127 15.52 -25.72 -7.06
CA PRO A 127 15.11 -25.37 -8.42
C PRO A 127 13.77 -24.60 -8.53
N VAL A 128 12.80 -24.91 -7.66
CA VAL A 128 11.50 -24.22 -7.61
C VAL A 128 11.64 -22.76 -7.20
N GLN A 129 12.55 -22.48 -6.26
CA GLN A 129 12.70 -21.19 -5.60
C GLN A 129 13.77 -20.32 -6.28
N ALA A 130 14.86 -20.91 -6.78
CA ALA A 130 16.05 -20.21 -7.28
C ALA A 130 15.78 -19.24 -8.44
N LYS A 131 14.70 -19.46 -9.19
CA LYS A 131 14.26 -18.58 -10.29
C LYS A 131 13.32 -17.46 -9.84
N LYS A 132 12.78 -17.51 -8.62
CA LYS A 132 11.78 -16.56 -8.14
C LYS A 132 12.45 -15.23 -7.79
N ASN A 133 12.18 -14.23 -8.63
CA ASN A 133 12.60 -12.86 -8.46
C ASN A 133 11.45 -11.99 -8.97
N ALA A 134 10.41 -11.81 -8.16
CA ALA A 134 9.23 -11.06 -8.60
C ALA A 134 9.56 -9.57 -8.60
N PHE A 135 9.48 -8.93 -9.77
CA PHE A 135 9.54 -7.47 -9.89
C PHE A 135 8.11 -6.95 -9.84
N ASP A 136 7.58 -6.72 -8.65
CA ASP A 136 6.15 -6.45 -8.44
C ASP A 136 5.66 -5.19 -9.16
N SER A 137 6.50 -4.16 -9.27
CA SER A 137 6.17 -2.99 -10.10
C SER A 137 6.40 -3.29 -11.59
N GLY A 138 7.60 -3.76 -11.96
CA GLY A 138 8.00 -3.94 -13.35
C GLY A 138 7.27 -5.05 -14.13
N GLU A 139 6.93 -6.18 -13.50
CA GLU A 139 6.31 -7.36 -14.13
C GLU A 139 4.80 -7.41 -13.91
N TYR A 140 4.30 -7.00 -12.73
CA TYR A 140 2.89 -7.11 -12.36
C TYR A 140 2.11 -5.80 -12.46
N ASN A 141 2.78 -4.65 -12.63
CA ASN A 141 2.18 -3.32 -12.56
C ASN A 141 1.48 -3.09 -11.21
N ILE A 142 2.25 -2.82 -10.15
CA ILE A 142 1.74 -2.74 -8.78
C ILE A 142 0.58 -1.73 -8.59
N GLY A 143 0.48 -0.70 -9.41
CA GLY A 143 -0.67 0.21 -9.42
C GLY A 143 -1.95 -0.46 -9.91
N ASN A 144 -1.89 -1.32 -10.93
CA ASN A 144 -3.04 -2.14 -11.34
C ASN A 144 -3.49 -3.12 -10.25
N MET A 145 -2.60 -3.44 -9.32
CA MET A 145 -2.86 -4.31 -8.18
C MET A 145 -3.33 -3.54 -6.94
N ALA A 146 -3.57 -2.23 -7.05
CA ALA A 146 -4.06 -1.40 -5.96
C ALA A 146 -5.43 -1.88 -5.47
N ASN A 147 -5.61 -1.86 -4.16
CA ASN A 147 -6.86 -2.23 -3.50
C ASN A 147 -7.81 -1.02 -3.45
N SER A 148 -9.11 -1.29 -3.45
CA SER A 148 -10.11 -0.29 -3.07
C SER A 148 -10.17 -0.18 -1.56
N LEU A 149 -9.75 0.97 -1.03
CA LEU A 149 -9.61 1.19 0.41
C LEU A 149 -10.95 1.54 1.06
N THR A 150 -11.22 0.95 2.21
CA THR A 150 -12.48 1.07 2.95
C THR A 150 -12.32 1.96 4.18
N LEU A 151 -13.22 2.92 4.33
CA LEU A 151 -13.27 3.82 5.49
C LEU A 151 -13.48 3.03 6.80
N GLY A 152 -12.65 3.32 7.80
CA GLY A 152 -12.70 2.71 9.13
C GLY A 152 -12.01 1.35 9.23
N CYS A 153 -11.58 0.76 8.10
CA CYS A 153 -10.78 -0.46 8.06
C CYS A 153 -9.37 -0.16 7.59
N ASP A 154 -9.22 0.29 6.34
CA ASP A 154 -7.91 0.57 5.74
C ASP A 154 -7.42 1.99 6.08
N CYS A 155 -8.35 2.96 6.08
CA CYS A 155 -8.06 4.36 6.40
C CYS A 155 -9.08 4.89 7.42
N LEU A 156 -8.60 5.50 8.51
CA LEU A 156 -9.42 5.95 9.64
C LEU A 156 -9.26 7.45 9.89
N GLY A 157 -10.37 8.17 10.05
CA GLY A 157 -10.40 9.61 10.31
C GLY A 157 -11.22 10.37 9.27
N GLU A 158 -10.85 11.62 9.02
CA GLU A 158 -11.41 12.42 7.93
C GLU A 158 -10.60 12.16 6.66
N ILE A 159 -11.14 11.36 5.74
CA ILE A 159 -10.39 10.81 4.60
C ILE A 159 -10.80 11.46 3.29
N GLN A 160 -9.82 11.92 2.52
CA GLN A 160 -9.96 12.21 1.10
C GLN A 160 -9.45 11.02 0.27
N TYR A 161 -10.31 10.50 -0.60
CA TYR A 161 -9.93 9.43 -1.53
C TYR A 161 -9.59 9.98 -2.93
N PHE A 162 -8.72 9.27 -3.64
CA PHE A 162 -8.51 9.46 -5.07
C PHE A 162 -8.63 8.10 -5.77
N ASP A 163 -9.38 8.06 -6.87
CA ASP A 163 -9.50 6.87 -7.70
C ASP A 163 -8.24 6.66 -8.54
N GLY A 164 -7.89 5.39 -8.75
CA GLY A 164 -6.87 4.97 -9.70
C GLY A 164 -7.52 4.70 -11.05
N ILE A 165 -7.03 5.33 -12.12
CA ILE A 165 -7.52 5.06 -13.47
C ILE A 165 -6.45 4.31 -14.26
N THR A 166 -6.82 3.16 -14.81
CA THR A 166 -5.99 2.31 -15.65
C THR A 166 -6.78 1.82 -16.87
N ALA A 167 -6.24 0.84 -17.60
CA ALA A 167 -6.90 0.19 -18.73
C ALA A 167 -6.86 -1.34 -18.60
N ASP A 168 -7.93 -2.00 -19.03
CA ASP A 168 -7.97 -3.45 -19.15
C ASP A 168 -7.18 -3.94 -20.38
N SER A 169 -7.12 -5.27 -20.58
CA SER A 169 -6.40 -5.88 -21.71
C SER A 169 -6.99 -5.56 -23.08
N LEU A 170 -8.18 -4.98 -23.16
CA LEU A 170 -8.84 -4.53 -24.38
C LEU A 170 -8.71 -3.02 -24.58
N GLY A 171 -8.10 -2.30 -23.63
CA GLY A 171 -7.92 -0.85 -23.66
C GLY A 171 -9.13 -0.06 -23.13
N ASN A 172 -10.11 -0.71 -22.50
CA ASN A 172 -11.22 0.01 -21.86
C ASN A 172 -10.73 0.63 -20.55
N PRO A 173 -11.24 1.81 -20.16
CA PRO A 173 -10.90 2.42 -18.88
C PRO A 173 -11.36 1.51 -17.73
N LEU A 174 -10.47 1.30 -16.77
CA LEU A 174 -10.73 0.59 -15.53
C LEU A 174 -10.50 1.55 -14.36
N THR A 175 -11.52 1.72 -13.53
CA THR A 175 -11.47 2.52 -12.31
C THR A 175 -11.26 1.62 -11.11
N ILE A 176 -10.23 1.92 -10.32
CA ILE A 176 -10.00 1.37 -8.99
C ILE A 176 -10.52 2.44 -8.01
N GLU A 177 -11.74 2.25 -7.53
CA GLU A 177 -12.37 3.18 -6.58
C GLU A 177 -11.55 3.25 -5.30
N ASN A 178 -11.37 4.46 -4.75
CA ASN A 178 -10.64 4.68 -3.49
C ASN A 178 -9.22 4.09 -3.46
N ALA A 179 -8.51 4.10 -4.59
CA ALA A 179 -7.17 3.51 -4.70
C ALA A 179 -6.13 4.17 -3.78
N ILE A 180 -6.26 5.48 -3.56
CA ILE A 180 -5.39 6.26 -2.67
C ILE A 180 -6.25 6.88 -1.58
N CYS A 181 -5.78 6.81 -0.34
CA CYS A 181 -6.34 7.60 0.75
C CYS A 181 -5.34 8.67 1.22
N MET A 182 -5.89 9.83 1.56
CA MET A 182 -5.17 10.96 2.11
C MET A 182 -5.89 11.51 3.33
N HIS A 183 -5.17 11.69 4.42
CA HIS A 183 -5.68 12.30 5.65
C HIS A 183 -4.55 13.01 6.40
N GLU A 184 -4.89 13.91 7.32
CA GLU A 184 -3.91 14.41 8.28
C GLU A 184 -4.12 13.73 9.64
N GLU A 185 -3.04 13.50 10.36
CA GLU A 185 -3.10 12.95 11.71
C GLU A 185 -2.21 13.72 12.68
N ASP A 186 -2.62 13.69 13.95
CA ASP A 186 -1.79 14.14 15.06
C ASP A 186 -0.54 13.26 15.17
N ASP A 187 0.62 13.90 15.32
CA ASP A 187 1.91 13.21 15.41
C ASP A 187 2.62 13.56 16.73
N SER A 188 1.85 13.60 17.83
CA SER A 188 2.36 13.85 19.17
C SER A 188 3.03 15.24 19.32
N ILE A 189 4.12 15.35 20.10
CA ILE A 189 4.80 16.61 20.41
C ILE A 189 5.81 16.95 19.31
N LEU A 190 5.63 18.12 18.67
CA LEU A 190 6.63 18.69 17.76
C LEU A 190 7.84 19.22 18.53
N TRP A 191 7.58 20.05 19.54
CA TRP A 191 8.60 20.52 20.46
C TRP A 191 7.98 20.90 21.81
N LYS A 192 8.79 20.77 22.86
CA LYS A 192 8.45 21.17 24.22
C LYS A 192 9.67 21.74 24.92
N HIS A 193 9.50 22.85 25.62
CA HIS A 193 10.53 23.42 26.48
C HIS A 193 9.91 23.87 27.79
N PHE A 194 10.67 23.70 28.87
CA PHE A 194 10.36 24.27 30.18
C PHE A 194 11.57 25.08 30.63
N ASP A 195 11.37 26.37 30.84
CA ASP A 195 12.37 27.25 31.41
C ASP A 195 12.10 27.39 32.92
N PHE A 196 12.97 26.77 33.73
CA PHE A 196 12.83 26.81 35.19
C PHE A 196 13.16 28.17 35.80
N ARG A 197 13.92 29.04 35.10
CA ARG A 197 14.30 30.36 35.61
C ARG A 197 13.12 31.31 35.56
N GLU A 198 12.38 31.25 34.46
CA GLU A 198 11.17 32.05 34.25
C GLU A 198 9.90 31.33 34.72
N GLY A 199 9.98 30.03 35.00
CA GLY A 199 8.82 29.20 35.39
C GLY A 199 7.82 28.98 34.25
N THR A 200 8.26 29.04 33.00
CA THR A 200 7.39 28.98 31.81
C THR A 200 7.53 27.65 31.08
N ALA A 201 6.42 27.16 30.51
CA ALA A 201 6.38 25.95 29.71
C ALA A 201 5.76 26.25 28.35
N GLU A 202 6.40 25.79 27.28
CA GLU A 202 5.87 25.85 25.92
C GLU A 202 5.77 24.45 25.34
N THR A 203 4.74 24.20 24.55
CA THR A 203 4.53 22.92 23.86
C THR A 203 3.76 23.16 22.57
N ARG A 204 4.22 22.54 21.48
CA ARG A 204 3.50 22.49 20.20
C ARG A 204 3.35 21.04 19.79
N ARG A 205 2.18 20.71 19.24
CA ARG A 205 1.89 19.38 18.69
C ARG A 205 2.34 19.32 17.24
N SER A 206 2.78 18.15 16.81
CA SER A 206 3.08 17.85 15.42
C SER A 206 1.83 17.35 14.72
N ARG A 207 1.80 17.50 13.40
CA ARG A 207 0.85 16.85 12.51
C ARG A 207 1.62 16.40 11.27
N LYS A 208 1.14 15.34 10.65
CA LYS A 208 1.62 14.90 9.34
C LYS A 208 0.44 14.67 8.41
N LEU A 209 0.68 14.89 7.13
CA LEU A 209 -0.23 14.48 6.07
C LEU A 209 0.19 13.09 5.63
N VAL A 210 -0.75 12.15 5.55
CA VAL A 210 -0.50 10.79 5.09
C VAL A 210 -1.15 10.65 3.72
N ILE A 211 -0.39 10.16 2.74
CA ILE A 211 -0.91 9.82 1.41
C ILE A 211 -0.46 8.40 1.11
N SER A 212 -1.41 7.50 0.90
CA SER A 212 -1.10 6.08 0.81
C SER A 212 -1.96 5.32 -0.16
N PHE A 213 -1.40 4.22 -0.65
CA PHE A 213 -2.14 3.16 -1.34
C PHE A 213 -1.66 1.80 -0.86
N ILE A 214 -2.53 0.79 -1.00
CA ILE A 214 -2.23 -0.61 -0.70
C ILE A 214 -2.37 -1.41 -1.97
N ALA A 215 -1.47 -2.35 -2.23
CA ALA A 215 -1.52 -3.24 -3.37
C ALA A 215 -1.30 -4.70 -2.96
N THR A 216 -2.01 -5.62 -3.61
CA THR A 216 -1.86 -7.06 -3.39
C THR A 216 -1.22 -7.71 -4.60
N VAL A 217 0.00 -8.20 -4.46
CA VAL A 217 0.70 -8.94 -5.52
C VAL A 217 0.84 -10.38 -5.08
N ALA A 218 0.01 -11.24 -5.68
CA ALA A 218 -0.11 -12.65 -5.37
C ALA A 218 -0.33 -12.93 -3.87
N ASN A 219 0.73 -13.24 -3.13
CA ASN A 219 0.69 -13.66 -1.72
C ASN A 219 1.11 -12.56 -0.74
N TYR A 220 1.39 -11.35 -1.22
CA TYR A 220 1.82 -10.23 -0.40
C TYR A 220 0.91 -9.03 -0.56
N GLU A 221 0.71 -8.32 0.54
CA GLU A 221 0.13 -6.99 0.58
C GLU A 221 1.21 -5.96 0.93
N TYR A 222 1.27 -4.89 0.16
CA TYR A 222 2.21 -3.78 0.35
C TYR A 222 1.43 -2.50 0.61
N ALA A 223 1.78 -1.81 1.69
CA ALA A 223 1.21 -0.51 2.01
C ALA A 223 2.30 0.57 1.88
N PHE A 224 2.08 1.53 0.99
CA PHE A 224 3.02 2.61 0.71
C PHE A 224 2.50 3.91 1.31
N TYR A 225 3.30 4.53 2.17
CA TYR A 225 2.95 5.77 2.86
C TYR A 225 3.97 6.87 2.55
N TRP A 226 3.48 8.02 2.09
CA TRP A 226 4.22 9.27 2.04
C TRP A 226 3.76 10.19 3.17
N HIS A 227 4.72 10.88 3.79
CA HIS A 227 4.53 11.82 4.90
C HIS A 227 5.21 13.16 4.61
#